data_AF-A0A078INK0-F1
#
_entry.id   AF-A0A078INK0-F1
#
_cell.length_a   1.000
_cell.length_b   1.000
_cell.length_c   1.000
_cell.angle_alpha   90.00
_cell.angle_beta   90.00
_cell.angle_gamma   90.00
#
_symmetry.space_group_name_H-M   'P 1'
#
loop_
_entity.id
_entity.type
_entity.pdbx_description
1 polymer ?
#
loop_
_entity_poly.entity_id
_entity_poly.type
_entity_poly.pdbx_seq_one_letter_code
_entity_poly.pdbx_strand_id
1 'polypeptide(L)'
;MEARLLTNPTFYNWPRLSLAHYSTHVTYLPGKSRFGLPGSLSFRLSPATPIRCSRRGLRVDASESLTLDSIRHSLIRQEDSIIFNLLERAQYRYNANTYDEDSFTMEGFQGSLVEFMIRETEQLHAKVDRYKSPDEHPFFPQCLPEPVLPPIQYPQVLHHCADSININKKILSKRIHYGKFVAEAKFREDPATYETAIREQDRTQLLGLLTYETVEEVIKKRVESKPKFSVKT
;
A
#
# COMPACT_ATOMS: atom_id res chain seq x y z
N MET A 1 10.95 1.27 -31.32
CA MET A 1 11.35 2.65 -30.96
C MET A 1 11.63 2.78 -29.46
N GLU A 2 12.17 1.74 -28.82
CA GLU A 2 12.44 1.72 -27.36
C GLU A 2 13.80 2.31 -26.95
N ALA A 3 14.70 2.59 -27.89
CA ALA A 3 16.04 3.12 -27.56
C ALA A 3 16.08 4.65 -27.31
N ARG A 4 14.96 5.37 -27.41
CA ARG A 4 14.95 6.86 -27.36
C ARG A 4 14.18 7.48 -26.18
N LEU A 5 13.46 6.71 -25.39
CA LEU A 5 12.71 7.26 -24.23
C LEU A 5 13.44 7.08 -22.89
N LEU A 6 14.55 6.33 -22.85
CA LEU A 6 15.33 6.05 -21.64
C LEU A 6 16.80 6.52 -21.71
N THR A 7 17.19 7.24 -22.76
CA THR A 7 18.59 7.68 -23.01
C THR A 7 18.83 9.18 -22.85
N ASN A 8 17.87 9.95 -22.34
CA ASN A 8 18.00 11.42 -22.27
C ASN A 8 18.78 11.86 -21.00
N PRO A 9 19.96 12.53 -21.10
CA PRO A 9 20.85 12.77 -19.95
C PRO A 9 20.38 13.85 -18.96
N THR A 10 19.25 14.51 -19.22
CA THR A 10 18.65 15.50 -18.31
C THR A 10 17.79 14.85 -17.21
N PHE A 11 17.67 13.51 -17.21
CA PHE A 11 16.89 12.68 -16.28
C PHE A 11 17.50 12.47 -14.88
N TYR A 12 18.70 12.97 -14.60
CA TYR A 12 19.40 12.75 -13.33
C TYR A 12 19.26 13.90 -12.31
N ASN A 13 18.53 14.97 -12.66
CA ASN A 13 18.27 16.04 -11.72
C ASN A 13 17.00 15.75 -10.91
N TRP A 14 17.24 15.21 -9.72
CA TRP A 14 16.32 15.27 -8.58
C TRP A 14 15.79 16.71 -8.43
N PRO A 15 14.47 16.98 -8.55
CA PRO A 15 13.96 18.24 -8.05
C PRO A 15 14.20 18.21 -6.54
N ARG A 16 14.98 19.18 -6.05
CA ARG A 16 15.23 19.42 -4.63
C ARG A 16 13.87 19.73 -3.99
N LEU A 17 13.14 18.70 -3.59
CA LEU A 17 11.95 18.84 -2.79
C LEU A 17 12.41 19.38 -1.44
N SER A 18 12.34 20.71 -1.33
CA SER A 18 12.37 21.43 -0.07
C SER A 18 11.22 20.93 0.79
N LEU A 19 11.49 19.96 1.67
CA LEU A 19 10.67 19.64 2.83
C LEU A 19 10.79 20.79 3.84
N ALA A 20 10.30 21.96 3.47
CA ALA A 20 10.16 23.11 4.36
C ALA A 20 8.72 23.29 4.82
N HIS A 21 7.93 22.22 4.92
CA HIS A 21 6.65 22.25 5.62
C HIS A 21 6.42 20.86 6.18
N TYR A 22 6.82 20.67 7.43
CA TYR A 22 6.41 19.65 8.43
C TYR A 22 7.58 19.39 9.37
N SER A 23 8.03 20.43 10.06
CA SER A 23 8.80 20.29 11.29
C SER A 23 8.23 21.27 12.31
N THR A 24 7.23 20.81 13.06
CA THR A 24 6.93 21.44 14.35
C THR A 24 7.78 20.74 15.39
N HIS A 25 8.86 21.43 15.79
CA HIS A 25 9.67 21.12 16.95
C HIS A 25 8.80 20.86 18.18
N VAL A 26 9.03 19.75 18.87
CA VAL A 26 8.54 19.52 20.23
C VAL A 26 9.57 20.11 21.20
N THR A 27 9.31 21.32 21.69
CA THR A 27 10.04 21.92 22.81
C THR A 27 9.41 21.46 24.13
N TYR A 28 10.19 20.75 24.94
CA TYR A 28 9.86 20.47 26.33
C TYR A 28 9.91 21.78 27.14
N LEU A 29 8.79 22.18 27.73
CA LEU A 29 8.75 23.18 28.80
C LEU A 29 8.12 22.54 30.05
N PRO A 30 8.72 22.70 31.24
CA PRO A 30 8.18 22.14 32.46
C PRO A 30 7.12 23.07 33.08
N GLY A 31 6.01 22.50 33.55
CA GLY A 31 5.32 23.02 34.73
C GLY A 31 3.83 23.37 34.62
N LYS A 32 3.09 22.77 35.56
CA LYS A 32 1.83 23.17 36.22
C LYS A 32 0.48 22.86 35.53
N SER A 33 -0.12 21.80 36.06
CA SER A 33 -1.56 21.51 36.09
C SER A 33 -2.37 22.67 36.68
N ARG A 34 -3.44 23.11 35.98
CA ARG A 34 -4.70 23.61 36.55
C ARG A 34 -5.87 23.34 35.57
N PHE A 35 -6.95 22.76 36.09
CA PHE A 35 -8.21 22.44 35.42
C PHE A 35 -8.98 23.67 34.89
N GLY A 36 -9.68 23.51 33.75
CA GLY A 36 -10.73 24.40 33.23
C GLY A 36 -11.42 23.85 31.96
N LEU A 37 -12.76 23.76 31.97
CA LEU A 37 -13.68 23.22 30.93
C LEU A 37 -13.92 24.20 29.75
N PRO A 38 -14.82 23.91 28.78
CA PRO A 38 -14.61 23.13 27.55
C PRO A 38 -14.68 24.06 26.31
N GLY A 39 -13.54 24.34 25.68
CA GLY A 39 -13.49 25.09 24.43
C GLY A 39 -13.61 24.16 23.23
N SER A 40 -14.67 24.31 22.44
CA SER A 40 -14.86 23.67 21.13
C SER A 40 -13.61 23.81 20.26
N LEU A 41 -12.83 22.74 20.14
CA LEU A 41 -11.77 22.64 19.14
C LEU A 41 -12.43 22.32 17.81
N SER A 42 -12.60 23.34 16.99
CA SER A 42 -13.00 23.19 15.60
C SER A 42 -11.88 22.45 14.85
N PHE A 43 -12.02 21.13 14.74
CA PHE A 43 -11.28 20.33 13.77
C PHE A 43 -11.66 20.83 12.38
N ARG A 44 -10.82 21.70 11.82
CA ARG A 44 -10.94 22.11 10.43
C ARG A 44 -10.47 20.94 9.57
N LEU A 45 -11.39 20.00 9.32
CA LEU A 45 -11.21 18.93 8.35
C LEU A 45 -11.08 19.58 6.96
N SER A 46 -9.92 19.43 6.33
CA SER A 46 -9.75 19.79 4.92
C SER A 46 -10.78 19.01 4.08
N PRO A 47 -11.57 19.68 3.22
CA PRO A 47 -12.71 19.06 2.53
C PRO A 47 -12.33 18.22 1.31
N ALA A 48 -11.04 17.99 1.07
CA ALA A 48 -10.56 17.18 -0.05
C ALA A 48 -10.65 15.69 0.29
N THR A 49 -11.87 15.18 0.53
CA THR A 49 -12.07 13.73 0.44
C THR A 49 -12.14 13.37 -1.04
N PRO A 50 -11.25 12.49 -1.54
CA PRO A 50 -11.24 12.10 -2.95
C PRO A 50 -12.49 11.30 -3.36
N ILE A 51 -13.34 10.94 -2.40
CA ILE A 51 -14.59 10.23 -2.63
C ILE A 51 -15.70 11.26 -2.79
N ARG A 52 -16.27 11.33 -4.00
CA ARG A 52 -17.40 12.21 -4.30
C ARG A 52 -18.69 11.57 -3.80
N CYS A 53 -19.33 12.19 -2.83
CA CYS A 53 -20.66 11.78 -2.38
C CYS A 53 -21.72 12.50 -3.23
N SER A 54 -22.50 11.76 -4.01
CA SER A 54 -23.66 12.32 -4.70
C SER A 54 -24.83 12.46 -3.73
N ARG A 55 -25.71 13.45 -3.95
CA ARG A 55 -26.96 13.67 -3.18
C ARG A 55 -27.90 12.45 -3.16
N ARG A 56 -27.58 11.39 -3.91
CA ARG A 56 -28.34 10.16 -4.10
C ARG A 56 -27.71 8.93 -3.41
N GLY A 57 -26.72 9.12 -2.53
CA GLY A 57 -26.08 8.04 -1.76
C GLY A 57 -24.99 7.24 -2.50
N LEU A 58 -24.77 7.51 -3.80
CA LEU A 58 -23.71 6.89 -4.57
C LEU A 58 -22.37 7.58 -4.29
N ARG A 59 -21.40 6.80 -3.78
CA ARG A 59 -20.01 7.23 -3.56
C ARG A 59 -19.16 6.74 -4.72
N VAL A 60 -18.46 7.65 -5.39
CA VAL A 60 -17.55 7.30 -6.49
C VAL A 60 -16.14 7.74 -6.09
N ASP A 61 -15.16 6.87 -6.32
CA ASP A 61 -13.75 7.22 -6.15
C ASP A 61 -13.30 8.17 -7.28
N ALA A 62 -12.89 9.38 -6.93
CA ALA A 62 -12.34 10.38 -7.85
C ALA A 62 -10.86 10.68 -7.54
N SER A 63 -10.18 9.78 -6.81
CA SER A 63 -8.76 9.94 -6.46
C SER A 63 -7.80 9.81 -7.63
N GLU A 64 -8.24 9.22 -8.75
CA GLU A 64 -7.42 8.84 -9.91
C GLU A 64 -6.20 7.96 -9.52
N SER A 65 -6.23 7.34 -8.33
CA SER A 65 -5.09 6.60 -7.77
C SER A 65 -5.04 5.13 -8.21
N LEU A 66 -6.16 4.60 -8.71
CA LEU A 66 -6.31 3.22 -9.18
C LEU A 66 -6.39 3.17 -10.72
N THR A 67 -5.52 3.93 -11.38
CA THR A 67 -5.44 4.04 -12.85
C THR A 67 -4.11 3.49 -13.36
N LEU A 68 -4.06 3.08 -14.64
CA LEU A 68 -2.83 2.55 -15.22
C LEU A 68 -1.71 3.61 -15.28
N ASP A 69 -2.07 4.88 -15.52
CA ASP A 69 -1.12 5.99 -15.60
C ASP A 69 -0.46 6.33 -14.27
N SER A 70 -1.16 6.08 -13.15
CA SER A 70 -0.66 6.34 -11.80
C SER A 70 0.16 5.19 -11.20
N ILE A 71 0.23 4.02 -11.87
CA ILE A 71 0.95 2.84 -11.38
C ILE A 71 2.39 3.19 -10.99
N ARG A 72 3.13 3.88 -11.86
CA ARG A 72 4.55 4.20 -11.59
C ARG A 72 4.72 4.96 -10.27
N HIS A 73 3.93 6.00 -10.06
CA HIS A 73 3.98 6.81 -8.85
C HIS A 73 3.51 6.02 -7.62
N SER A 74 2.48 5.19 -7.76
CA SER A 74 1.98 4.33 -6.68
C SER A 74 3.03 3.29 -6.25
N LEU A 75 3.69 2.62 -7.20
CA LEU A 75 4.74 1.63 -6.91
C LEU A 75 5.94 2.24 -6.21
N ILE A 76 6.36 3.46 -6.58
CA ILE A 76 7.46 4.17 -5.92
C ILE A 76 7.07 4.50 -4.47
N ARG A 77 5.86 5.02 -4.23
CA ARG A 77 5.38 5.33 -2.88
C ARG A 77 5.24 4.09 -2.00
N GLN A 78 4.80 2.98 -2.57
CA GLN A 78 4.72 1.70 -1.86
C GLN A 78 6.11 1.14 -1.54
N GLU A 79 7.08 1.29 -2.44
CA GLU A 79 8.48 0.95 -2.18
C GLU A 79 9.02 1.75 -0.98
N ASP A 80 8.78 3.07 -0.94
CA ASP A 80 9.19 3.92 0.18
C ASP A 80 8.52 3.52 1.50
N SER A 81 7.23 3.21 1.45
CA SER A 81 6.47 2.80 2.63
C SER A 81 6.98 1.47 3.20
N ILE A 82 7.33 0.52 2.33
CA ILE A 82 7.92 -0.77 2.74
C ILE A 82 9.29 -0.56 3.38
N ILE A 83 10.16 0.22 2.74
CA ILE A 83 11.50 0.51 3.27
C ILE A 83 11.38 1.14 4.66
N PHE A 84 10.52 2.15 4.82
CA PHE A 84 10.33 2.81 6.10
C PHE A 84 9.80 1.86 7.18
N ASN A 85 8.76 1.07 6.87
CA ASN A 85 8.21 0.10 7.83
C ASN A 85 9.22 -0.98 8.24
N LEU A 86 10.07 -1.42 7.32
CA LEU A 86 11.15 -2.37 7.63
C LEU A 86 12.23 -1.73 8.52
N LEU A 87 12.58 -0.47 8.28
CA LEU A 87 13.52 0.27 9.13
C LEU A 87 12.96 0.46 10.54
N GLU A 88 11.69 0.86 10.66
CA GLU A 88 11.01 0.98 11.95
C GLU A 88 10.96 -0.37 12.69
N ARG A 89 10.62 -1.47 12.00
CA ARG A 89 10.62 -2.81 12.61
C ARG A 89 12.02 -3.26 13.02
N ALA A 90 13.06 -2.87 12.28
CA ALA A 90 14.46 -3.23 12.56
C ALA A 90 15.03 -2.52 13.79
N GLN A 91 14.36 -1.48 14.31
CA GLN A 91 14.71 -0.88 15.61
C GLN A 91 14.50 -1.85 16.78
N TYR A 92 13.66 -2.87 16.59
CA TYR A 92 13.35 -3.88 17.60
C TYR A 92 14.04 -5.21 17.28
N ARG A 93 14.39 -5.98 18.32
CA ARG A 93 14.86 -7.37 18.17
C ARG A 93 13.75 -8.27 17.61
N TYR A 94 14.07 -9.55 17.43
CA TYR A 94 13.10 -10.51 16.94
C TYR A 94 11.83 -10.57 17.81
N ASN A 95 11.95 -10.54 19.13
CA ASN A 95 10.81 -10.60 20.07
C ASN A 95 9.93 -11.85 19.85
N ALA A 96 10.49 -13.05 20.13
CA ALA A 96 9.83 -14.34 19.86
C ALA A 96 8.41 -14.43 20.44
N ASN A 97 8.22 -13.96 21.67
CA ASN A 97 6.94 -13.97 22.38
C ASN A 97 5.81 -13.26 21.61
N THR A 98 6.12 -12.33 20.70
CA THR A 98 5.11 -11.64 19.89
C THR A 98 4.44 -12.58 18.88
N TYR A 99 5.13 -13.65 18.46
CA TYR A 99 4.64 -14.64 17.50
C TYR A 99 4.18 -15.94 18.15
N ASP A 100 4.46 -16.10 19.43
CA ASP A 100 4.06 -17.27 20.21
C ASP A 100 2.59 -17.13 20.65
N GLU A 101 1.84 -18.22 20.50
CA GLU A 101 0.39 -18.24 20.75
C GLU A 101 0.09 -18.22 22.25
N ASP A 102 0.96 -18.82 23.07
CA ASP A 102 0.75 -18.98 24.51
C ASP A 102 1.39 -17.86 25.35
N SER A 103 2.14 -16.96 24.71
CA SER A 103 2.89 -15.91 25.39
C SER A 103 2.02 -14.84 26.08
N PHE A 104 0.84 -14.56 25.53
CA PHE A 104 -0.04 -13.51 26.02
C PHE A 104 -1.48 -14.01 26.15
N THR A 105 -2.07 -13.89 27.33
CA THR A 105 -3.49 -14.18 27.54
C THR A 105 -4.33 -12.98 27.11
N MET A 106 -5.13 -13.15 26.06
CA MET A 106 -6.04 -12.13 25.54
C MET A 106 -7.49 -12.61 25.72
N GLU A 107 -8.32 -11.85 26.43
CA GLU A 107 -9.70 -12.26 26.71
C GLU A 107 -10.49 -12.47 25.41
N GLY A 108 -11.02 -13.68 25.22
CA GLY A 108 -11.81 -14.03 24.03
C GLY A 108 -11.00 -14.19 22.73
N PHE A 109 -9.67 -14.23 22.81
CA PHE A 109 -8.81 -14.46 21.64
C PHE A 109 -7.80 -15.59 21.91
N GLN A 110 -7.59 -16.43 20.90
CA GLN A 110 -6.62 -17.51 20.91
C GLN A 110 -5.71 -17.29 19.70
N GLY A 111 -4.41 -17.11 19.94
CA GLY A 111 -3.42 -16.83 18.91
C GLY A 111 -2.35 -15.85 19.38
N SER A 112 -1.37 -15.59 18.51
CA SER A 112 -0.24 -14.71 18.82
C SER A 112 -0.64 -13.23 18.93
N LEU A 113 0.20 -12.42 19.60
CA LEU A 113 -0.03 -10.97 19.69
C LEU A 113 -0.07 -10.30 18.30
N VAL A 114 0.77 -10.74 17.36
CA VAL A 114 0.73 -10.22 15.98
C VAL A 114 -0.59 -10.56 15.30
N GLU A 115 -1.08 -11.79 15.47
CA GLU A 115 -2.35 -12.22 14.89
C GLU A 115 -3.52 -11.39 15.42
N PHE A 116 -3.55 -11.17 16.74
CA PHE A 116 -4.53 -10.30 17.39
C PHE A 116 -4.51 -8.89 16.77
N MET A 117 -3.34 -8.26 16.74
CA MET A 117 -3.17 -6.89 16.25
C MET A 117 -3.61 -6.75 14.79
N ILE A 118 -3.26 -7.71 13.93
CA ILE A 118 -3.69 -7.71 12.54
C ILE A 118 -5.21 -7.86 12.48
N ARG A 119 -5.77 -8.90 13.10
CA ARG A 119 -7.20 -9.22 13.01
C ARG A 119 -8.09 -8.08 13.49
N GLU A 120 -7.76 -7.45 14.61
CA GLU A 120 -8.54 -6.33 15.14
C GLU A 120 -8.42 -5.08 14.24
N THR A 121 -7.24 -4.83 13.67
CA THR A 121 -7.04 -3.76 12.69
C THR A 121 -7.83 -4.02 11.40
N GLU A 122 -7.88 -5.27 10.92
CA GLU A 122 -8.67 -5.63 9.75
C GLU A 122 -10.17 -5.47 10.02
N GLN A 123 -10.66 -5.91 11.17
CA GLN A 123 -12.06 -5.70 11.55
C GLN A 123 -12.44 -4.23 11.58
N LEU A 124 -11.56 -3.36 12.11
CA LEU A 124 -11.77 -1.92 12.11
C LEU A 124 -11.82 -1.36 10.68
N HIS A 125 -10.88 -1.77 9.82
CA HIS A 125 -10.82 -1.32 8.43
C HIS A 125 -11.95 -1.85 7.55
N ALA A 126 -12.47 -3.05 7.83
CA ALA A 126 -13.61 -3.62 7.12
C ALA A 126 -14.89 -2.82 7.34
N LYS A 127 -15.12 -2.31 8.58
CA LYS A 127 -16.27 -1.45 8.89
C LYS A 127 -16.32 -0.17 8.03
N VAL A 128 -15.16 0.31 7.57
CA VAL A 128 -15.03 1.49 6.71
C VAL A 128 -14.83 1.15 5.23
N ASP A 129 -15.19 -0.08 4.82
CA ASP A 129 -15.23 -0.53 3.42
C ASP A 129 -13.86 -0.71 2.74
N ARG A 130 -12.76 -0.78 3.51
CA ARG A 130 -11.39 -0.86 2.94
C ARG A 130 -11.19 -2.03 1.98
N TYR A 131 -11.66 -3.21 2.36
CA TYR A 131 -11.42 -4.46 1.61
C TYR A 131 -12.36 -4.66 0.42
N LYS A 132 -13.22 -3.68 0.11
CA LYS A 132 -13.92 -3.64 -1.19
C LYS A 132 -13.08 -2.93 -2.26
N SER A 133 -12.01 -2.22 -1.88
CA SER A 133 -11.06 -1.65 -2.83
C SER A 133 -10.29 -2.75 -3.57
N PRO A 134 -10.12 -2.67 -4.91
CA PRO A 134 -9.49 -3.74 -5.70
C PRO A 134 -8.00 -3.96 -5.37
N ASP A 135 -7.36 -2.98 -4.73
CA ASP A 135 -5.95 -3.01 -4.36
C ASP A 135 -5.70 -3.37 -2.88
N GLU A 136 -6.74 -3.65 -2.11
CA GLU A 136 -6.65 -4.04 -0.69
C GLU A 136 -7.08 -5.50 -0.51
N HIS A 137 -6.24 -6.29 0.16
CA HIS A 137 -6.48 -7.73 0.35
C HIS A 137 -6.34 -8.07 1.83
N PRO A 138 -7.36 -8.68 2.47
CA PRO A 138 -7.29 -9.04 3.89
C PRO A 138 -6.41 -10.27 4.13
N PHE A 139 -5.81 -10.35 5.31
CA PHE A 139 -5.11 -11.54 5.79
C PHE A 139 -6.09 -12.59 6.33
N PHE A 140 -7.14 -12.16 7.03
CA PHE A 140 -8.14 -13.00 7.69
C PHE A 140 -9.55 -12.74 7.12
N PRO A 141 -9.84 -13.09 5.86
CA PRO A 141 -11.14 -12.81 5.23
C PRO A 141 -12.33 -13.44 5.97
N GLN A 142 -12.12 -14.55 6.68
CA GLN A 142 -13.14 -15.25 7.45
C GLN A 142 -13.63 -14.51 8.70
N CYS A 143 -12.91 -13.47 9.15
CA CYS A 143 -13.20 -12.74 10.38
C CYS A 143 -13.69 -11.30 10.14
N LEU A 144 -14.04 -10.94 8.91
CA LEU A 144 -14.39 -9.55 8.57
C LEU A 144 -15.88 -9.26 8.77
N PRO A 145 -16.23 -8.14 9.45
CA PRO A 145 -17.61 -7.67 9.53
C PRO A 145 -18.04 -7.00 8.22
N GLU A 146 -19.36 -6.89 8.02
CA GLU A 146 -19.91 -6.11 6.92
C GLU A 146 -19.65 -4.60 7.11
N PRO A 147 -19.39 -3.85 6.01
CA PRO A 147 -19.17 -2.41 6.06
C PRO A 147 -20.39 -1.65 6.62
N VAL A 148 -20.12 -0.64 7.45
CA VAL A 148 -21.16 0.26 7.97
C VAL A 148 -21.45 1.41 7.00
N LEU A 149 -20.48 1.71 6.13
CA LEU A 149 -20.60 2.76 5.13
C LEU A 149 -21.29 2.26 3.87
N PRO A 150 -22.01 3.14 3.14
CA PRO A 150 -22.51 2.79 1.82
C PRO A 150 -21.34 2.52 0.86
N PRO A 151 -21.53 1.58 -0.09
CA PRO A 151 -20.47 1.08 -0.96
C PRO A 151 -19.91 2.17 -1.88
N ILE A 152 -18.61 2.09 -2.13
CA ILE A 152 -17.90 2.97 -3.06
C ILE A 152 -17.78 2.28 -4.42
N GLN A 153 -18.05 3.02 -5.49
CA GLN A 153 -17.80 2.58 -6.85
C GLN A 153 -16.36 2.92 -7.26
N TYR A 154 -15.59 1.88 -7.54
CA TYR A 154 -14.21 1.98 -8.02
C TYR A 154 -14.12 1.90 -9.55
N PRO A 155 -13.08 2.48 -10.16
CA PRO A 155 -12.80 2.29 -11.58
C PRO A 155 -12.58 0.81 -11.91
N GLN A 156 -13.33 0.26 -12.88
CA GLN A 156 -13.15 -1.11 -13.37
C GLN A 156 -11.94 -1.19 -14.30
N VAL A 157 -10.74 -1.19 -13.72
CA VAL A 157 -9.48 -1.29 -14.48
C VAL A 157 -9.02 -2.72 -14.62
N LEU A 158 -9.13 -3.53 -13.57
CA LEU A 158 -8.69 -4.92 -13.55
C LEU A 158 -9.75 -5.86 -14.14
N HIS A 159 -9.29 -6.96 -14.73
CA HIS A 159 -10.15 -8.07 -15.11
C HIS A 159 -10.76 -8.77 -13.88
N HIS A 160 -11.97 -9.31 -13.99
CA HIS A 160 -12.72 -9.94 -12.89
C HIS A 160 -11.99 -11.09 -12.18
N CYS A 161 -11.04 -11.74 -12.86
CA CYS A 161 -10.23 -12.78 -12.23
C CYS A 161 -9.37 -12.23 -11.06
N ALA A 162 -9.08 -10.93 -11.05
CA ALA A 162 -8.31 -10.26 -10.00
C ALA A 162 -8.91 -10.40 -8.61
N ASP A 163 -10.24 -10.50 -8.50
CA ASP A 163 -10.97 -10.59 -7.23
C ASP A 163 -10.70 -11.92 -6.52
N SER A 164 -10.45 -12.99 -7.29
CA SER A 164 -10.14 -14.33 -6.77
C SER A 164 -8.68 -14.49 -6.31
N ILE A 165 -7.81 -13.55 -6.66
CA ILE A 165 -6.37 -13.65 -6.39
C ILE A 165 -6.07 -13.00 -5.03
N ASN A 166 -5.96 -13.81 -3.98
CA ASN A 166 -5.39 -13.40 -2.71
C ASN A 166 -4.32 -14.40 -2.25
N ILE A 167 -3.06 -13.95 -2.23
CA ILE A 167 -1.89 -14.75 -1.87
C ILE A 167 -1.30 -14.32 -0.53
N ASN A 168 -2.02 -13.56 0.30
CA ASN A 168 -1.54 -13.10 1.61
C ASN A 168 -1.10 -14.25 2.54
N LYS A 169 -1.66 -15.46 2.37
CA LYS A 169 -1.17 -16.66 3.07
C LYS A 169 0.29 -17.02 2.74
N LYS A 170 0.80 -16.58 1.59
CA LYS A 170 2.15 -16.84 1.08
C LYS A 170 3.07 -15.62 1.20
N ILE A 171 2.53 -14.41 1.39
CA ILE A 171 3.28 -13.14 1.32
C ILE A 171 2.65 -12.03 2.19
N LEU A 172 3.43 -11.03 2.58
CA LEU A 172 3.00 -9.98 3.53
C LEU A 172 2.61 -8.62 2.92
N SER A 173 2.50 -8.46 1.59
CA SER A 173 2.51 -7.09 1.02
C SER A 173 1.53 -6.77 -0.10
N LYS A 174 0.78 -5.68 0.10
CA LYS A 174 -0.01 -4.93 -0.91
C LYS A 174 0.77 -4.64 -2.19
N ARG A 175 2.08 -4.35 -2.09
CA ARG A 175 2.96 -4.08 -3.24
C ARG A 175 3.09 -5.26 -4.20
N ILE A 176 2.92 -6.48 -3.68
CA ILE A 176 2.98 -7.67 -4.52
C ILE A 176 1.67 -7.82 -5.29
N HIS A 177 0.52 -7.54 -4.66
CA HIS A 177 -0.78 -7.52 -5.33
C HIS A 177 -0.92 -6.44 -6.39
N TYR A 178 -0.17 -5.34 -6.27
CA TYR A 178 -0.06 -4.34 -7.33
C TYR A 178 0.51 -4.91 -8.65
N GLY A 179 1.12 -6.11 -8.61
CA GLY A 179 1.47 -6.86 -9.82
C GLY A 179 0.27 -7.11 -10.76
N LYS A 180 -0.96 -7.13 -10.25
CA LYS A 180 -2.19 -7.23 -11.08
C LYS A 180 -2.32 -6.06 -12.04
N PHE A 181 -2.13 -4.83 -11.55
CA PHE A 181 -2.19 -3.61 -12.37
C PHE A 181 -1.02 -3.55 -13.35
N VAL A 182 0.17 -3.99 -12.94
CA VAL A 182 1.35 -4.06 -13.82
C VAL A 182 1.12 -5.06 -14.95
N ALA A 183 0.56 -6.24 -14.65
CA ALA A 183 0.24 -7.25 -15.64
C ALA A 183 -0.82 -6.76 -16.63
N GLU A 184 -1.88 -6.11 -16.15
CA GLU A 184 -2.92 -5.50 -16.99
C GLU A 184 -2.34 -4.43 -17.92
N ALA A 185 -1.48 -3.55 -17.40
CA ALA A 185 -0.82 -2.53 -18.22
C ALA A 185 0.04 -3.15 -19.34
N LYS A 186 0.86 -4.17 -19.00
CA LYS A 186 1.70 -4.87 -19.96
C LYS A 186 0.89 -5.63 -21.01
N PHE A 187 -0.20 -6.29 -20.60
CA PHE A 187 -1.06 -7.03 -21.52
C PHE A 187 -1.77 -6.08 -22.50
N ARG A 188 -2.19 -4.89 -22.05
CA ARG A 188 -2.80 -3.89 -22.95
C ARG A 188 -1.82 -3.27 -23.94
N GLU A 189 -0.55 -3.16 -23.56
CA GLU A 189 0.50 -2.60 -24.41
C GLU A 189 0.85 -3.53 -25.58
N ASP A 190 1.02 -4.83 -25.30
CA ASP A 190 1.30 -5.84 -26.32
C ASP A 190 0.65 -7.19 -25.99
N PRO A 191 -0.64 -7.38 -26.34
CA PRO A 191 -1.34 -8.63 -26.06
C PRO A 191 -0.70 -9.84 -26.75
N ALA A 192 -0.21 -9.65 -27.98
CA ALA A 192 0.28 -10.72 -28.84
C ALA A 192 1.46 -11.47 -28.22
N THR A 193 2.32 -10.76 -27.48
CA THR A 193 3.45 -11.34 -26.76
C THR A 193 3.03 -12.33 -25.67
N TYR A 194 1.87 -12.13 -25.02
CA TYR A 194 1.44 -12.96 -23.88
C TYR A 194 0.34 -13.98 -24.24
N GLU A 195 -0.43 -13.77 -25.31
CA GLU A 195 -1.60 -14.59 -25.66
C GLU A 195 -1.30 -16.10 -25.77
N THR A 196 -0.20 -16.47 -26.44
CA THR A 196 0.17 -17.89 -26.63
C THR A 196 0.44 -18.55 -25.27
N ALA A 197 1.28 -17.92 -24.45
CA ALA A 197 1.65 -18.42 -23.13
C ALA A 197 0.43 -18.53 -22.19
N ILE A 198 -0.52 -17.58 -22.30
CA ILE A 198 -1.77 -17.60 -21.51
C ILE A 198 -2.67 -18.75 -21.95
N ARG A 199 -2.86 -18.96 -23.26
CA ARG A 199 -3.71 -20.04 -23.79
C ARG A 199 -3.16 -21.41 -23.42
N GLU A 200 -1.84 -21.56 -23.47
CA GLU A 200 -1.14 -22.80 -23.15
C GLU A 200 -0.93 -23.00 -21.63
N GLN A 201 -1.28 -22.00 -20.81
CA GLN A 201 -1.05 -21.99 -19.36
C GLN A 201 0.44 -22.19 -18.99
N ASP A 202 1.36 -21.78 -19.86
CA ASP A 202 2.80 -21.92 -19.65
C ASP A 202 3.33 -20.84 -18.68
N ARG A 203 3.43 -21.24 -17.41
CA ARG A 203 3.94 -20.37 -16.34
C ARG A 203 5.42 -20.03 -16.51
N THR A 204 6.20 -20.92 -17.10
CA THR A 204 7.65 -20.74 -17.25
C THR A 204 7.92 -19.70 -18.33
N GLN A 205 7.21 -19.79 -19.45
CA GLN A 205 7.27 -18.81 -20.52
C GLN A 205 6.79 -17.43 -20.05
N LEU A 206 5.66 -17.37 -19.32
CA LEU A 206 5.17 -16.12 -18.73
C LEU A 206 6.18 -15.48 -17.77
N LEU A 207 6.87 -16.29 -16.95
CA LEU A 207 7.89 -15.78 -16.06
C LEU A 207 9.07 -15.18 -16.85
N GLY A 208 9.55 -15.89 -17.88
CA GLY A 208 10.63 -15.40 -18.75
C GLY A 208 10.28 -14.09 -19.45
N LEU A 209 9.04 -13.90 -19.90
CA LEU A 209 8.55 -12.65 -20.50
C LEU A 209 8.44 -11.49 -19.50
N LEU A 210 8.28 -11.78 -18.21
CA LEU A 210 8.13 -10.77 -17.16
C LEU A 210 9.44 -10.40 -16.47
N THR A 211 10.49 -11.21 -16.63
CA THR A 211 11.82 -11.00 -16.04
C THR A 211 12.67 -10.07 -16.90
N TYR A 212 13.15 -8.98 -16.30
CA TYR A 212 14.07 -8.03 -16.93
C TYR A 212 15.23 -7.77 -15.97
N GLU A 213 16.35 -8.50 -16.14
CA GLU A 213 17.50 -8.46 -15.23
C GLU A 213 18.05 -7.03 -15.02
N THR A 214 18.08 -6.23 -16.09
CA THR A 214 18.55 -4.84 -16.01
C THR A 214 17.66 -3.98 -15.12
N VAL A 215 16.35 -4.21 -15.11
CA VAL A 215 15.38 -3.49 -14.28
C VAL A 215 15.51 -3.94 -12.82
N GLU A 216 15.71 -5.24 -12.58
CA GLU A 216 15.92 -5.79 -11.24
C GLU A 216 17.15 -5.19 -10.57
N GLU A 217 18.28 -5.12 -11.28
CA GLU A 217 19.51 -4.51 -10.78
C GLU A 217 19.34 -3.00 -10.47
N VAL A 218 18.59 -2.28 -11.30
CA VAL A 218 18.26 -0.87 -11.04
C VAL A 218 17.39 -0.71 -9.78
N ILE A 219 16.39 -1.58 -9.60
CA ILE A 219 15.52 -1.57 -8.41
C ILE A 219 16.36 -1.85 -7.16
N LYS A 220 17.23 -2.86 -7.20
CA LYS A 220 18.15 -3.22 -6.10
C LYS A 220 18.99 -2.02 -5.68
N LYS A 221 19.71 -1.40 -6.63
CA LYS A 221 20.55 -0.22 -6.37
C LYS A 221 19.75 0.96 -5.81
N ARG A 222 18.53 1.17 -6.29
CA ARG A 222 17.65 2.25 -5.78
C ARG A 222 17.23 2.00 -4.34
N VAL A 223 16.77 0.78 -4.03
CA VAL A 223 16.33 0.40 -2.69
C VAL A 223 17.50 0.48 -1.70
N GLU A 224 18.70 0.05 -2.07
CA GLU A 224 19.90 0.16 -1.22
C GLU A 224 20.33 1.61 -0.93
N SER A 225 20.02 2.53 -1.85
CA SER A 225 20.40 3.94 -1.71
C SER A 225 19.44 4.72 -0.81
N LYS A 226 18.14 4.38 -0.79
CA LYS A 226 17.09 5.13 -0.07
C LYS A 226 17.27 5.22 1.45
N PRO A 227 17.56 4.13 2.19
CA PRO A 227 17.78 4.19 3.65
C PRO A 227 18.88 5.16 4.06
N LYS A 228 19.93 5.29 3.24
CA LYS A 228 21.10 6.16 3.52
C LYS A 228 20.73 7.64 3.56
N PHE A 229 19.63 8.04 2.93
CA PHE A 229 19.12 9.41 2.97
C PHE A 229 18.13 9.65 4.12
N SER A 230 17.44 8.62 4.60
CA SER A 230 16.45 8.73 5.68
C SER A 230 17.06 8.80 7.08
N VAL A 231 18.30 8.32 7.27
CA VAL A 231 18.98 8.26 8.59
C VAL A 231 19.82 9.52 8.90
N LYS A 232 19.98 10.45 7.94
CA LYS A 232 20.63 11.74 8.20
C LYS A 232 19.64 12.74 8.82
N THR A 233 19.39 12.60 10.12
CA THR A 233 18.75 13.64 10.95
C THR A 233 19.28 13.58 12.37
#